data_AF-A0A3B8LQD8-F1
#
_entry.id   AF-A0A3B8LQD8-F1
#
_cell.length_a   1.000
_cell.length_b   1.000
_cell.length_c   1.000
_cell.angle_alpha   90.00
_cell.angle_beta   90.00
_cell.angle_gamma   90.00
#
_symmetry.space_group_name_H-M   'P 1'
#
loop_
_entity.id
_entity.type
_entity.pdbx_description
1 polymer ?
#
loop_
_entity_poly.entity_id
_entity_poly.type
_entity_poly.pdbx_seq_one_letter_code
_entity_poly.pdbx_strand_id
1 'polypeptide(L)'
;PEWVWARDDAMFDKLEALEALAAEIDTTPARYALAWTLAQPAMSSLVVGAKRSEQVADAVAAADLEIPCEHFARIDEIVPAPWKQDDPIR
;
A
#
# COMPACT_ATOMS: atom_id res chain seq x y z
N PRO A 1 8.75 21.92 3.58
CA PRO A 1 7.59 22.55 2.91
C PRO A 1 6.29 21.96 3.49
N GLU A 2 5.22 22.74 3.58
CA GLU A 2 3.95 22.26 4.17
C GLU A 2 3.28 21.12 3.39
N TRP A 3 3.74 20.82 2.17
CA TRP A 3 3.29 19.69 1.35
C TRP A 3 3.99 18.36 1.66
N VAL A 4 5.03 18.36 2.51
CA VAL A 4 5.74 17.14 2.91
C VAL A 4 5.13 16.65 4.22
N TRP A 5 4.62 15.42 4.23
CA TRP A 5 4.11 14.78 5.45
C TRP A 5 5.14 14.79 6.58
N ALA A 6 4.66 15.01 7.81
CA ALA A 6 5.47 14.86 9.00
C ALA A 6 5.90 13.40 9.15
N ARG A 7 7.19 13.18 9.40
CA ARG A 7 7.74 11.86 9.76
C ARG A 7 7.73 11.74 11.29
N ASP A 8 6.54 11.62 11.84
CA ASP A 8 6.31 11.48 13.28
C ASP A 8 6.05 10.02 13.68
N ASP A 9 6.02 9.77 14.98
CA ASP A 9 5.82 8.42 15.53
C ASP A 9 4.51 7.81 15.02
N ALA A 10 3.44 8.60 14.90
CA ALA A 10 2.15 8.13 14.37
C ALA A 10 2.24 7.66 12.90
N MET A 11 3.09 8.27 12.07
CA MET A 11 3.39 7.78 10.73
C MET A 11 4.13 6.44 10.78
N PHE A 12 5.12 6.30 11.67
CA PHE A 12 5.90 5.07 11.81
C PHE A 12 5.06 3.92 12.39
N ASP A 13 4.19 4.17 13.36
CA ASP A 13 3.26 3.17 13.91
C ASP A 13 2.38 2.54 12.82
N LYS A 14 1.91 3.37 11.87
CA LYS A 14 1.13 2.90 10.72
C LYS A 14 1.97 2.04 9.77
N LEU A 15 3.24 2.42 9.55
CA LEU A 15 4.15 1.62 8.74
C LEU A 15 4.34 0.25 9.39
N GLU A 16 4.68 0.20 10.68
CA GLU A 16 4.87 -1.05 11.44
C GLU A 16 3.64 -1.97 11.37
N ALA A 17 2.44 -1.40 11.49
CA ALA A 17 1.20 -2.15 11.33
C ALA A 17 1.03 -2.75 9.91
N LEU A 18 1.40 -2.00 8.87
CA LEU A 18 1.41 -2.51 7.49
C LEU A 18 2.50 -3.57 7.28
N GLU A 19 3.66 -3.44 7.93
CA GLU A 19 4.72 -4.46 7.87
C GLU A 19 4.25 -5.78 8.49
N ALA A 20 3.53 -5.71 9.62
CA ALA A 20 2.93 -6.87 10.26
C ALA A 20 1.91 -7.58 9.35
N LEU A 21 1.05 -6.82 8.65
CA LEU A 21 0.11 -7.39 7.67
C LEU A 21 0.83 -8.07 6.50
N ALA A 22 1.85 -7.41 5.95
CA ALA A 22 2.65 -7.99 4.87
C ALA A 22 3.32 -9.30 5.31
N ALA A 23 3.80 -9.37 6.54
CA ALA A 23 4.42 -10.58 7.09
C ALA A 23 3.44 -11.76 7.22
N GLU A 24 2.13 -11.52 7.42
CA GLU A 24 1.11 -12.58 7.48
C GLU A 24 1.00 -13.37 6.16
N ILE A 25 1.39 -12.77 5.02
CA ILE A 25 1.39 -13.41 3.69
C ILE A 25 2.79 -13.55 3.08
N ASP A 26 3.83 -13.55 3.93
CA ASP A 26 5.24 -13.75 3.54
C ASP A 26 5.72 -12.79 2.43
N THR A 27 5.37 -11.50 2.54
CA THR A 27 5.77 -10.48 1.57
C THR A 27 6.43 -9.27 2.23
N THR A 28 7.00 -8.40 1.39
CA THR A 28 7.62 -7.15 1.87
C THR A 28 6.59 -6.01 1.90
N PRO A 29 6.77 -5.00 2.78
CA PRO A 29 5.86 -3.85 2.84
C PRO A 29 5.75 -3.10 1.50
N ALA A 30 6.86 -3.05 0.75
CA ALA A 30 6.89 -2.46 -0.58
C ALA A 30 6.02 -3.25 -1.58
N ARG A 31 6.18 -4.58 -1.66
CA ARG A 31 5.37 -5.42 -2.55
C ARG A 31 3.89 -5.37 -2.16
N TYR A 32 3.62 -5.42 -0.86
CA TYR A 32 2.27 -5.32 -0.31
C TYR A 32 1.58 -4.02 -0.72
N ALA A 33 2.24 -2.87 -0.57
CA ALA A 33 1.69 -1.58 -0.95
C ALA A 33 1.41 -1.46 -2.46
N LEU A 34 2.30 -2.01 -3.30
CA LEU A 34 2.13 -2.03 -4.76
C LEU A 34 0.93 -2.92 -5.16
N ALA A 35 0.82 -4.11 -4.57
CA ALA A 35 -0.30 -5.03 -4.80
C ALA A 35 -1.63 -4.43 -4.35
N TRP A 36 -1.67 -3.80 -3.16
CA TRP A 36 -2.86 -3.10 -2.67
C TRP A 36 -3.31 -1.99 -3.62
N THR A 37 -2.35 -1.25 -4.19
CA THR A 37 -2.64 -0.18 -5.15
C THR A 37 -3.23 -0.75 -6.43
N LEU A 38 -2.66 -1.83 -6.97
CA LEU A 38 -3.18 -2.50 -8.18
C LEU A 38 -4.55 -3.17 -7.96
N ALA A 39 -4.87 -3.58 -6.73
CA ALA A 39 -6.14 -4.19 -6.39
C ALA A 39 -7.31 -3.18 -6.33
N GLN A 40 -7.04 -1.87 -6.31
CA GLN A 40 -8.10 -0.86 -6.24
C GLN A 40 -8.93 -0.83 -7.54
N PRO A 41 -10.28 -0.83 -7.46
CA PRO A 41 -11.14 -0.86 -8.64
C PRO A 41 -10.90 0.26 -9.66
N ALA A 42 -10.47 1.44 -9.18
CA ALA A 42 -10.20 2.60 -10.02
C ALA A 42 -8.82 2.59 -10.67
N MET A 43 -7.95 1.63 -10.32
CA MET A 43 -6.57 1.59 -10.79
C MET A 43 -6.44 0.71 -12.03
N SER A 44 -5.96 1.30 -13.13
CA SER A 44 -5.66 0.56 -14.37
C SER A 44 -4.18 0.24 -14.55
N SER A 45 -3.30 1.04 -13.95
CA SER A 45 -1.85 0.90 -14.07
C SER A 45 -1.14 1.61 -12.91
N LEU A 46 0.08 1.18 -12.62
CA LEU A 46 0.93 1.71 -11.56
C LEU A 46 2.29 2.12 -12.13
N VAL A 47 2.69 3.37 -11.88
CA VAL A 47 4.03 3.87 -12.25
C VAL A 47 4.97 3.71 -11.06
N VAL A 48 6.05 2.95 -11.24
CA VAL A 48 7.04 2.70 -10.18
C VAL A 48 8.39 3.31 -10.56
N GLY A 49 8.92 4.16 -9.67
CA GLY A 49 10.27 4.68 -9.77
C GLY A 49 11.28 3.71 -9.14
N ALA A 50 12.24 3.22 -9.92
CA ALA A 50 13.28 2.31 -9.44
C ALA A 50 14.68 2.89 -9.70
N LYS A 51 15.60 2.65 -8.75
CA LYS A 51 17.03 2.97 -8.87
C LYS A 51 17.91 1.73 -9.00
N ARG A 52 17.35 0.55 -8.73
CA ARG A 52 18.02 -0.76 -8.77
C ARG A 52 17.12 -1.78 -9.46
N SER A 53 17.71 -2.77 -10.12
CA SER A 53 16.98 -3.84 -10.82
C SER A 53 16.11 -4.67 -9.89
N GLU A 54 16.53 -4.90 -8.65
CA GLU A 54 15.72 -5.65 -7.67
C GLU A 54 14.37 -4.97 -7.41
N GLN A 55 14.31 -3.64 -7.41
CA GLN A 55 13.06 -2.90 -7.19
C GLN A 55 12.08 -3.06 -8.36
N VAL A 56 12.59 -3.24 -9.57
CA VAL A 56 11.75 -3.55 -10.74
C VAL A 56 11.20 -4.97 -10.62
N ALA A 57 12.04 -5.93 -10.21
CA ALA A 57 11.61 -7.31 -9.98
C ALA A 57 10.55 -7.38 -8.87
N ASP A 58 10.71 -6.63 -7.78
CA ASP A 58 9.72 -6.53 -6.70
C ASP A 58 8.40 -5.95 -7.20
N ALA A 59 8.45 -4.90 -8.02
CA ALA A 59 7.24 -4.30 -8.57
C ALA A 59 6.48 -5.24 -9.51
N VAL A 60 7.20 -6.03 -10.31
CA VAL A 60 6.58 -7.06 -11.15
C VAL A 60 5.97 -8.17 -10.29
N ALA A 61 6.71 -8.68 -9.30
CA ALA A 61 6.20 -9.72 -8.41
C ALA A 61 4.96 -9.28 -7.60
N ALA A 62 4.84 -7.99 -7.29
CA ALA A 62 3.67 -7.44 -6.61
C ALA A 62 2.40 -7.48 -7.47
N ALA A 63 2.50 -7.52 -8.81
CA ALA A 63 1.34 -7.60 -9.68
C ALA A 63 0.63 -8.97 -9.60
N ASP A 64 1.35 -10.02 -9.20
CA ASP A 64 0.83 -11.38 -9.03
C ASP A 64 0.44 -11.69 -7.58
N LEU A 65 0.59 -10.73 -6.66
CA LEU A 65 0.30 -10.91 -5.24
C LEU A 65 -1.17 -10.64 -4.94
N GLU A 66 -1.88 -11.65 -4.44
CA GLU A 66 -3.25 -11.52 -3.96
C GLU A 66 -3.28 -11.14 -2.47
N ILE A 67 -3.95 -10.03 -2.15
CA ILE A 67 -4.17 -9.61 -0.76
C ILE A 67 -5.49 -10.24 -0.26
N PRO A 68 -5.50 -10.89 0.92
CA PRO A 68 -6.72 -11.41 1.53
C PRO A 68 -7.79 -10.34 1.72
N CYS A 69 -9.07 -10.67 1.51
CA CYS A 69 -10.18 -9.72 1.67
C CYS A 69 -10.21 -9.05 3.06
N GLU A 70 -9.83 -9.78 4.10
CA GLU A 70 -9.77 -9.30 5.50
C GLU A 70 -8.70 -8.21 5.72
N HIS A 71 -7.63 -8.21 4.93
CA HIS A 71 -6.56 -7.24 5.03
C HIS A 71 -7.01 -5.85 4.57
N PHE A 72 -7.91 -5.74 3.59
CA PHE A 72 -8.41 -4.44 3.11
C PHE A 72 -9.11 -3.66 4.22
N ALA A 73 -9.98 -4.30 5.00
CA ALA A 73 -10.64 -3.65 6.13
C ALA A 73 -9.63 -3.20 7.21
N ARG A 74 -8.59 -4.01 7.48
CA ARG A 74 -7.53 -3.66 8.43
C ARG A 74 -6.68 -2.49 7.93
N ILE A 75 -6.39 -2.42 6.63
CA ILE A 75 -5.68 -1.28 6.03
C ILE A 75 -6.49 0.00 6.20
N ASP A 76 -7.80 -0.04 5.97
CA ASP A 76 -8.69 1.12 6.13
C ASP A 76 -8.71 1.64 7.58
N GLU A 77 -8.57 0.76 8.57
CA GLU A 77 -8.44 1.13 9.98
C GLU A 77 -7.08 1.76 10.31
N ILE A 78 -5.99 1.24 9.75
CA ILE A 78 -4.62 1.72 9.98
C ILE A 78 -4.38 3.07 9.29
N VAL A 79 -4.76 3.15 8.01
CA VAL A 79 -4.54 4.30 7.12
C VAL A 79 -5.89 4.77 6.57
N PRO A 80 -6.72 5.42 7.40
CA PRO A 80 -8.01 5.92 6.94
C PRO A 80 -7.80 6.93 5.81
N ALA A 81 -8.73 6.95 4.86
CA ALA A 81 -8.67 7.84 3.70
C ALA A 81 -8.42 9.30 4.15
N PRO A 82 -7.35 9.95 3.66
CA PRO A 82 -6.96 11.29 4.11
C PRO A 82 -7.98 12.37 3.71
N TRP A 83 -8.87 12.07 2.76
CA TRP A 83 -10.04 12.87 2.43
C TRP A 83 -11.27 11.95 2.32
N LYS A 84 -12.42 12.40 2.81
CA LYS A 84 -13.71 11.75 2.53
C LYS A 84 -14.11 12.12 1.10
N GLN A 85 -13.60 11.41 0.10
CA GLN A 85 -14.23 11.44 -1.20
C GLN A 85 -15.49 10.59 -1.08
N ASP A 86 -16.67 11.18 -1.28
CA ASP A 86 -17.86 10.37 -1.51
C ASP A 86 -17.57 9.49 -2.74
N ASP A 87 -17.77 8.19 -2.57
CA ASP A 87 -17.48 7.20 -3.60
C ASP A 87 -18.28 7.55 -4.87
N PRO A 88 -17.63 7.87 -6.01
CA PRO A 88 -18.37 8.18 -7.23
C PRO A 88 -18.99 6.93 -7.87
N ILE A 89 -18.70 5.73 -7.35
CA ILE A 89 -19.06 4.42 -7.91
C ILE A 89 -19.94 3.60 -6.95
N ARG A 90 -20.01 3.91 -5.64
CA ARG A 90 -21.03 3.36 -4.71
C ARG A 90 -22.14 4.34 -4.35
#